data_AF-A0A8S4S997-F1
#
_entry.id   AF-A0A8S4S997-F1
#
_cell.length_a   1.000
_cell.length_b   1.000
_cell.length_c   1.000
_cell.angle_alpha   90.00
_cell.angle_beta   90.00
_cell.angle_gamma   90.00
#
_symmetry.space_group_name_H-M   'P 1'
#
loop_
_entity.id
_entity.type
_entity.pdbx_description
1 polymer ?
#
loop_
_entity_poly.entity_id
_entity_poly.type
_entity_poly.pdbx_seq_one_letter_code
_entity_poly.pdbx_strand_id
1 'polypeptide(L)'
;YEADPNVKMVVLLGEVGGVEEYHVCKMMRDKKLTKPLVAWCIGTCSDMFTSEVQFGHAGSLAGSALEKAAAKNAALAAHGAVVPDSFDTLGGAINKVYKKLVSEGKIIVKEEIEPPKVPMDYDWARVSTLIKVKGKQSLHF
;
A
#
# COMPACT_ATOMS: atom_id res chain seq x y z
N TYR A 1 -0.70 13.11 6.47
CA TYR A 1 0.11 13.15 5.23
C TYR A 1 0.09 14.51 4.53
N GLU A 2 -1.08 15.11 4.25
CA GLU A 2 -1.12 16.41 3.56
C GLU A 2 -0.36 17.53 4.29
N ALA A 3 -0.54 17.66 5.60
CA ALA A 3 0.12 18.71 6.39
C ALA A 3 1.64 18.50 6.62
N ASP A 4 2.17 17.30 6.36
CA ASP A 4 3.58 16.99 6.62
C ASP A 4 4.46 17.45 5.44
N PRO A 5 5.37 18.42 5.61
CA PRO A 5 6.20 18.92 4.51
C PRO A 5 7.15 17.85 3.93
N ASN A 6 7.46 16.77 4.66
CA ASN A 6 8.33 15.70 4.18
C ASN A 6 7.63 14.76 3.20
N VAL A 7 6.30 14.69 3.25
CA VAL A 7 5.50 13.85 2.34
C VAL A 7 5.31 14.59 1.02
N LYS A 8 5.70 13.97 -0.10
CA LYS A 8 5.61 14.57 -1.44
C LYS A 8 4.53 13.96 -2.34
N MET A 9 4.06 12.76 -2.00
CA MET A 9 2.93 12.08 -2.64
C MET A 9 2.29 11.12 -1.63
N VAL A 10 1.07 10.68 -1.90
CA VAL A 10 0.32 9.74 -1.08
C VAL A 10 -0.08 8.54 -1.94
N VAL A 11 -0.04 7.34 -1.35
CA VAL A 11 -0.59 6.12 -1.96
C VAL A 11 -1.76 5.65 -1.11
N LEU A 12 -2.90 5.42 -1.73
CA LEU A 12 -4.12 4.90 -1.10
C LEU A 12 -4.41 3.51 -1.65
N LEU A 13 -4.49 2.52 -0.77
CA LEU A 13 -4.95 1.18 -1.10
C LEU A 13 -6.28 0.96 -0.37
N GLY A 14 -7.38 1.12 -1.10
CA GLY A 14 -8.74 0.93 -0.59
C GLY A 14 -9.25 -0.49 -0.88
N GLU A 15 -10.50 -0.75 -0.51
CA GLU A 15 -11.15 -2.05 -0.73
C GLU A 15 -12.62 -1.89 -1.14
N VAL A 16 -13.24 -2.98 -1.56
CA VAL A 16 -14.69 -3.10 -1.72
C VAL A 16 -15.38 -2.96 -0.35
N GLY A 17 -16.57 -2.35 -0.31
CA GLY A 17 -17.32 -2.12 0.93
C GLY A 17 -17.07 -0.76 1.58
N GLY A 18 -18.10 -0.16 2.15
CA GLY A 18 -18.04 1.20 2.70
C GLY A 18 -17.85 2.32 1.65
N VAL A 19 -17.76 3.56 2.12
CA VAL A 19 -17.76 4.78 1.26
C VAL A 19 -16.64 5.78 1.58
N GLU A 20 -15.65 5.37 2.38
CA GLU A 20 -14.60 6.26 2.88
C GLU A 20 -13.77 6.91 1.76
N GLU A 21 -13.55 6.21 0.64
CA GLU A 21 -12.78 6.73 -0.50
C GLU A 21 -13.48 7.91 -1.19
N TYR A 22 -14.80 8.05 -1.05
CA TYR A 22 -15.52 9.22 -1.54
C TYR A 22 -15.25 10.47 -0.70
N HIS A 23 -14.88 10.31 0.59
CA HIS A 23 -14.40 11.44 1.39
C HIS A 23 -13.06 11.96 0.86
N VAL A 24 -12.20 11.08 0.34
CA VAL A 24 -10.96 11.47 -0.35
C VAL A 24 -11.28 12.23 -1.64
N CYS A 25 -12.24 11.74 -2.44
CA CYS A 25 -12.71 12.45 -3.64
C CYS A 25 -13.21 13.87 -3.28
N LYS A 26 -14.00 14.00 -2.21
CA LYS A 26 -14.45 15.30 -1.69
C LYS A 26 -13.28 16.19 -1.29
N MET A 27 -12.28 15.66 -0.58
CA MET A 27 -11.10 16.43 -0.18
C MET A 27 -10.27 16.90 -1.38
N MET A 28 -10.14 16.08 -2.43
CA MET A 28 -9.47 16.45 -3.67
C MET A 28 -10.21 17.56 -4.40
N ARG A 29 -11.54 17.42 -4.56
CA ARG A 29 -12.41 18.44 -5.16
C ARG A 29 -12.32 19.78 -4.42
N ASP A 30 -12.40 19.72 -3.10
CA ASP A 30 -12.37 20.90 -2.22
C ASP A 30 -10.94 21.45 -2.04
N LYS A 31 -9.94 20.92 -2.79
CA LYS A 31 -8.52 21.29 -2.73
C LYS A 31 -7.90 21.21 -1.33
N LYS A 32 -8.44 20.34 -0.48
CA LYS A 32 -7.89 19.99 0.84
C LYS A 32 -6.84 18.87 0.76
N LEU A 33 -6.83 18.12 -0.33
CA LEU A 33 -5.77 17.17 -0.69
C LEU A 33 -5.18 17.61 -2.03
N THR A 34 -3.98 18.19 -2.00
CA THR A 34 -3.31 18.79 -3.16
C THR A 34 -2.07 18.04 -3.59
N LYS A 35 -1.48 17.24 -2.70
CA LYS A 35 -0.37 16.36 -3.06
C LYS A 35 -0.83 15.29 -4.04
N PRO A 36 0.05 14.86 -4.97
CA PRO A 36 -0.27 13.76 -5.88
C PRO A 36 -0.71 12.50 -5.13
N LEU A 37 -1.86 11.97 -5.54
CA LEU A 37 -2.44 10.75 -5.01
C LEU A 37 -2.36 9.64 -6.06
N VAL A 38 -1.78 8.51 -5.70
CA VAL A 38 -1.92 7.24 -6.43
C VAL A 38 -2.91 6.38 -5.65
N ALA A 39 -3.96 5.86 -6.28
CA ALA A 39 -5.00 5.13 -5.56
C ALA A 39 -5.45 3.88 -6.30
N TRP A 40 -5.76 2.82 -5.55
CA TRP A 40 -6.38 1.60 -6.06
C TRP A 40 -7.25 0.95 -5.00
N CYS A 41 -8.50 0.63 -5.33
CA CYS A 41 -9.41 -0.14 -4.51
C CYS A 41 -9.41 -1.60 -4.99
N ILE A 42 -9.07 -2.53 -4.09
CA ILE A 42 -9.08 -3.98 -4.37
C ILE A 42 -10.49 -4.55 -4.27
N GLY A 43 -10.71 -5.76 -4.78
CA GLY A 43 -12.03 -6.41 -4.77
C GLY A 43 -12.87 -6.14 -6.02
N THR A 44 -12.23 -5.80 -7.15
CA THR A 44 -12.90 -5.64 -8.46
C THR A 44 -13.55 -6.94 -8.96
N CYS A 45 -13.12 -8.10 -8.46
CA CYS A 45 -13.76 -9.39 -8.75
C CYS A 45 -15.15 -9.53 -8.14
N SER A 46 -15.54 -8.70 -7.16
CA SER A 46 -16.89 -8.71 -6.59
C SER A 46 -17.99 -8.56 -7.65
N ASP A 47 -17.71 -7.85 -8.73
CA ASP A 47 -18.63 -7.67 -9.87
C ASP A 47 -18.82 -8.93 -10.72
N MET A 48 -17.91 -9.91 -10.61
CA MET A 48 -17.99 -11.18 -11.34
C MET A 48 -18.81 -12.25 -10.60
N PHE A 49 -19.21 -11.99 -9.35
CA PHE A 49 -20.02 -12.91 -8.57
C PHE A 49 -21.49 -12.49 -8.59
N THR A 50 -22.38 -13.46 -8.77
CA THR A 50 -23.84 -13.25 -8.79
C THR A 50 -24.44 -13.12 -7.39
N SER A 51 -23.68 -13.47 -6.36
CA SER A 51 -24.07 -13.42 -4.95
C SER A 51 -23.17 -12.47 -4.17
N GLU A 52 -23.74 -11.84 -3.14
CA GLU A 52 -22.97 -11.06 -2.17
C GLU A 52 -21.91 -11.95 -1.49
N VAL A 53 -20.64 -11.63 -1.70
CA VAL A 53 -19.50 -12.32 -1.09
C VAL A 53 -18.92 -11.40 -0.02
N GLN A 54 -18.96 -11.87 1.23
CA GLN A 54 -18.17 -11.25 2.30
C GLN A 54 -16.72 -11.72 2.17
N PHE A 55 -15.81 -10.79 1.89
CA PHE A 55 -14.38 -11.09 1.93
C PHE A 55 -13.88 -11.08 3.39
N GLY A 56 -12.66 -11.58 3.62
CA GLY A 56 -12.16 -11.87 4.97
C GLY A 56 -12.11 -10.68 5.96
N HIS A 57 -12.17 -9.43 5.50
CA HIS A 57 -12.34 -8.26 6.37
C HIS A 57 -13.82 -7.99 6.64
N ALA A 58 -14.17 -7.69 7.90
CA ALA A 58 -15.57 -7.51 8.33
C ALA A 58 -16.35 -6.45 7.53
N GLY A 59 -15.68 -5.46 6.95
CA GLY A 59 -16.27 -4.40 6.12
C GLY A 59 -16.26 -4.65 4.62
N SER A 60 -15.63 -5.73 4.14
CA SER A 60 -15.50 -6.02 2.70
C SER A 60 -16.73 -6.72 2.13
N LEU A 61 -17.87 -6.05 2.24
CA LEU A 61 -19.13 -6.44 1.62
C LEU A 61 -19.67 -5.24 0.83
N ALA A 62 -19.99 -5.43 -0.45
CA ALA A 62 -20.68 -4.40 -1.23
C ALA A 62 -22.19 -4.68 -1.24
N GLY A 63 -22.92 -3.98 -0.38
CA GLY A 63 -24.39 -3.98 -0.39
C GLY A 63 -24.98 -3.01 -1.42
N SER A 64 -24.16 -2.12 -1.99
CA SER A 64 -24.59 -1.13 -2.97
C SER A 64 -23.57 -0.90 -4.09
N ALA A 65 -24.00 -0.32 -5.21
CA ALA A 65 -23.12 -0.03 -6.34
C ALA A 65 -21.98 0.95 -6.00
N LEU A 66 -22.18 1.83 -5.01
CA LEU A 66 -21.17 2.78 -4.56
C LEU A 66 -20.03 2.10 -3.79
N GLU A 67 -20.32 0.99 -3.13
CA GLU A 67 -19.35 0.24 -2.34
C GLU A 67 -18.43 -0.64 -3.20
N LYS A 68 -18.76 -0.80 -4.48
CA LYS A 68 -17.96 -1.58 -5.43
C LYS A 68 -16.61 -0.93 -5.68
N ALA A 69 -15.56 -1.74 -5.65
CA ALA A 69 -14.19 -1.30 -5.90
C ALA A 69 -14.03 -0.58 -7.25
N ALA A 70 -14.68 -1.09 -8.31
CA ALA A 70 -14.66 -0.46 -9.64
C ALA A 70 -15.26 0.95 -9.63
N ALA A 71 -16.38 1.16 -8.93
CA ALA A 71 -17.02 2.47 -8.80
C ALA A 71 -16.13 3.45 -8.05
N LYS A 72 -15.50 3.01 -6.95
CA LYS A 72 -14.55 3.82 -6.19
C LYS A 72 -13.32 4.20 -7.01
N ASN A 73 -12.75 3.25 -7.76
CA ASN A 73 -11.62 3.51 -8.67
C ASN A 73 -11.97 4.56 -9.73
N ALA A 74 -13.13 4.44 -10.35
CA ALA A 74 -13.62 5.42 -11.33
C ALA A 74 -13.82 6.81 -10.70
N ALA A 75 -14.39 6.86 -9.48
CA ALA A 75 -14.58 8.12 -8.77
C ALA A 75 -13.25 8.81 -8.41
N LEU A 76 -12.27 8.06 -7.90
CA LEU A 76 -10.93 8.57 -7.59
C LEU A 76 -10.23 9.12 -8.84
N ALA A 77 -10.30 8.37 -9.96
CA ALA A 77 -9.73 8.80 -11.24
C ALA A 77 -10.37 10.11 -11.73
N ALA A 78 -11.71 10.22 -11.66
CA ALA A 78 -12.45 11.42 -12.07
C ALA A 78 -12.07 12.67 -11.26
N HIS A 79 -11.58 12.50 -10.03
CA HIS A 79 -11.13 13.60 -9.15
C HIS A 79 -9.62 13.87 -9.26
N GLY A 80 -8.92 13.22 -10.19
CA GLY A 80 -7.51 13.50 -10.51
C GLY A 80 -6.50 12.61 -9.80
N ALA A 81 -6.93 11.52 -9.15
CA ALA A 81 -6.01 10.52 -8.63
C ALA A 81 -5.40 9.73 -9.79
N VAL A 82 -4.16 9.31 -9.66
CA VAL A 82 -3.54 8.36 -10.57
C VAL A 82 -4.03 6.96 -10.17
N VAL A 83 -4.95 6.41 -10.95
CA VAL A 83 -5.52 5.08 -10.73
C VAL A 83 -4.99 4.14 -11.82
N PRO A 84 -4.31 3.03 -11.47
CA PRO A 84 -3.84 2.05 -12.43
C PRO A 84 -4.99 1.18 -12.96
N ASP A 85 -4.74 0.39 -14.01
CA ASP A 85 -5.73 -0.52 -14.60
C ASP A 85 -5.98 -1.76 -13.73
N SER A 86 -4.99 -2.16 -12.95
CA SER A 86 -5.03 -3.32 -12.05
C SER A 86 -4.05 -3.16 -10.89
N PHE A 87 -4.13 -4.04 -9.90
CA PHE A 87 -3.17 -4.08 -8.80
C PHE A 87 -1.73 -4.33 -9.29
N ASP A 88 -1.55 -5.17 -10.31
CA ASP A 88 -0.22 -5.50 -10.86
C ASP A 88 0.51 -4.28 -11.42
N THR A 89 -0.24 -3.29 -11.92
CA THR A 89 0.32 -2.06 -12.50
C THR A 89 0.46 -0.92 -11.49
N LEU A 90 0.05 -1.13 -10.23
CA LEU A 90 0.16 -0.14 -9.15
C LEU A 90 1.62 0.29 -8.90
N GLY A 91 2.55 -0.66 -8.87
CA GLY A 91 3.98 -0.35 -8.70
C GLY A 91 4.53 0.55 -9.81
N GLY A 92 4.08 0.33 -11.05
CA GLY A 92 4.41 1.17 -12.20
C GLY A 92 3.84 2.59 -12.07
N ALA A 93 2.59 2.72 -11.64
CA ALA A 93 1.95 4.02 -11.39
C ALA A 93 2.66 4.83 -10.29
N ILE A 94 3.02 4.17 -9.18
CA ILE A 94 3.79 4.80 -8.09
C ILE A 94 5.15 5.29 -8.61
N ASN A 95 5.89 4.43 -9.32
CA ASN A 95 7.20 4.78 -9.88
C ASN A 95 7.12 5.96 -10.85
N LYS A 96 6.09 6.00 -11.71
CA LYS A 96 5.85 7.12 -12.65
C LYS A 96 5.66 8.44 -11.92
N VAL A 97 4.82 8.47 -10.87
CA VAL A 97 4.58 9.69 -10.08
C VAL A 97 5.82 10.11 -9.29
N TYR A 98 6.52 9.15 -8.69
CA TYR A 98 7.79 9.39 -8.01
C TYR A 98 8.83 10.03 -8.94
N LYS A 99 9.09 9.42 -10.11
CA LYS A 99 10.04 9.95 -11.11
C LYS A 99 9.67 11.34 -11.57
N LYS A 100 8.37 11.61 -11.79
CA LYS A 100 7.89 12.96 -12.11
C LYS A 100 8.26 13.95 -11.01
N LEU A 101 8.00 13.62 -9.75
CA LEU A 101 8.33 14.49 -8.62
C LEU A 101 9.83 14.70 -8.40
N VAL A 102 10.66 13.71 -8.71
CA VAL A 102 12.13 13.84 -8.74
C VAL A 102 12.54 14.80 -9.86
N SER A 103 12.00 14.64 -11.08
CA SER A 103 12.32 15.52 -12.21
C SER A 103 11.87 16.99 -11.99
N GLU A 104 10.79 17.20 -11.23
CA GLU A 104 10.31 18.51 -10.82
C GLU A 104 11.10 19.11 -9.64
N GLY A 105 12.09 18.39 -9.09
CA GLY A 105 12.87 18.82 -7.92
C GLY A 105 12.11 18.82 -6.60
N LYS A 106 10.88 18.28 -6.56
CA LYS A 106 10.05 18.19 -5.34
C LYS A 106 10.51 17.07 -4.40
N ILE A 107 11.11 16.02 -4.95
CA ILE A 107 11.80 14.96 -4.21
C ILE A 107 13.29 15.08 -4.49
N ILE A 108 14.09 15.19 -3.43
CA ILE A 108 15.55 15.15 -3.50
C ILE A 108 15.97 13.76 -3.05
N VAL A 109 16.57 12.99 -3.96
CA VAL A 109 17.09 11.65 -3.65
C VAL A 109 18.28 11.82 -2.71
N LYS A 110 18.18 11.21 -1.53
CA LYS A 110 19.27 11.16 -0.57
C LYS A 110 20.16 9.96 -0.89
N GLU A 111 21.44 10.09 -0.60
CA GLU A 111 22.38 8.98 -0.68
C GLU A 111 21.99 7.89 0.32
N GLU A 112 22.10 6.64 -0.12
CA GLU A 112 21.83 5.49 0.73
C GLU A 112 23.04 5.26 1.65
N ILE A 113 22.80 5.33 2.97
CA ILE A 113 23.81 5.00 3.96
C ILE A 113 23.70 3.52 4.32
N GLU A 114 24.84 2.83 4.45
CA GLU A 114 24.82 1.44 4.92
C GLU A 114 24.15 1.38 6.31
N PRO A 115 23.13 0.52 6.48
CA PRO A 115 22.49 0.36 7.77
C PRO A 115 23.48 -0.25 8.78
N PRO A 116 23.35 0.08 10.08
CA PRO A 116 24.19 -0.53 11.11
C PRO A 116 23.99 -2.04 11.10
N LYS A 117 25.10 -2.78 11.16
CA LYS A 117 25.09 -4.24 11.17
C LYS A 117 24.52 -4.73 12.50
N VAL A 118 23.42 -5.48 12.44
CA VAL A 118 22.84 -6.16 13.60
C VAL A 118 23.31 -7.62 13.59
N PRO A 119 23.83 -8.16 14.71
CA PRO A 119 24.19 -9.57 14.79
C PRO A 119 23.00 -10.48 14.47
N MET A 120 23.26 -11.57 13.77
CA MET A 120 22.23 -12.58 13.48
C MET A 120 21.80 -13.27 14.78
N ASP A 121 20.48 -13.45 14.92
CA ASP A 121 19.92 -14.20 16.04
C ASP A 121 20.43 -15.65 16.06
N TYR A 122 20.66 -16.17 17.26
CA TYR A 122 21.21 -17.51 17.48
C TYR A 122 20.29 -18.62 16.93
N ASP A 123 18.98 -18.52 17.18
CA ASP A 123 18.04 -19.54 16.73
C ASP A 123 17.92 -19.52 15.21
N TRP A 124 17.95 -18.32 14.62
CA TRP A 124 17.99 -18.18 13.16
C TRP A 124 19.27 -18.76 12.55
N ALA A 125 20.43 -18.49 13.16
CA ALA A 125 21.71 -19.03 12.71
C ALA A 125 21.77 -20.56 12.81
N ARG A 126 21.15 -21.14 13.84
CA ARG A 126 21.07 -22.59 14.04
C ARG A 126 20.12 -23.26 13.04
N VAL A 127 18.92 -22.71 12.83
CA VAL A 127 17.93 -23.24 11.87
C VAL A 127 18.43 -23.12 10.43
N SER A 128 19.13 -22.03 10.12
CA SER A 128 19.75 -21.80 8.80
C SER A 128 21.03 -22.61 8.58
N THR A 129 21.42 -23.49 9.52
CA THR A 129 22.66 -24.30 9.50
C THR A 129 23.97 -23.50 9.40
N LEU A 130 23.92 -22.20 9.65
CA LEU A 130 25.08 -21.30 9.63
C LEU A 130 26.00 -21.53 10.84
N ILE A 131 25.42 -22.00 11.95
CA ILE A 131 26.17 -22.45 13.12
C ILE A 131 25.72 -23.85 13.54
N LYS A 132 26.67 -24.69 13.95
CA LYS A 132 26.41 -26.00 14.55
C LYS A 132 26.97 -26.01 15.96
N VAL A 133 26.08 -25.93 16.95
CA VAL A 133 26.46 -25.97 18.36
C VAL A 133 26.39 -27.41 18.85
N LYS A 134 27.50 -27.94 19.37
CA LYS A 134 27.51 -29.23 20.08
C LYS A 134 26.74 -29.04 21.40
N GLY A 135 25.73 -29.89 21.64
CA GLY A 135 25.01 -29.91 22.91
C GLY A 135 25.99 -30.09 24.08
N LYS A 136 25.71 -29.45 25.23
CA LYS A 136 26.50 -29.64 26.46
C LYS A 136 26.57 -31.15 26.75
N GLN A 137 27.77 -31.72 26.71
CA GLN A 137 27.99 -33.03 27.33
C GLN A 137 27.77 -32.85 28.82
N SER A 138 26.78 -33.53 29.38
CA SER A 138 26.64 -33.70 30.82
C SER A 138 27.87 -34.46 31.30
N LEU A 139 28.82 -33.75 31.92
CA LEU A 139 29.86 -34.37 32.72
C LEU A 139 29.17 -34.92 33.98
N HIS A 140 28.81 -36.19 33.96
CA HIS A 140 28.56 -36.93 35.19
C HIS A 140 29.93 -37.28 35.78
N PHE A 141 30.22 -36.70 36.95
CA PHE A 141 31.33 -37.10 37.83
C PHE A 141 30.99 -38.42 38.52
#